data_AF-J3PB85-F1
#
_entry.id   AF-J3PB85-F1
#
_cell.length_a   1.000
_cell.length_b   1.000
_cell.length_c   1.000
_cell.angle_alpha   90.00
_cell.angle_beta   90.00
_cell.angle_gamma   90.00
#
_symmetry.space_group_name_H-M   'P 1'
#
loop_
_entity.id
_entity.type
_entity.pdbx_description
1 polymer ?
#
loop_
_entity_poly.entity_id
_entity_poly.type
_entity_poly.pdbx_seq_one_letter_code
_entity_poly.pdbx_strand_id
1 'polypeptide(L)'
;MPPRVACPQGFSLITLCLRPAVRPTLAAAAAAAASLQPLVQTASISLKEKKRKAKIDPYWWEQSQQRIAKNKQRQAELRAIRDKEWGSPVHGIPTPFVESLDSAGQEAMSRVVARDKDGNLVDAEPQPLPTSPHLLNYQLTRDELERALADSYRLTRPVPNPNESEAMRLENERLHQERHQKAALALQRITALENASSEDRRHANIRRCIETFGRHATDNFLRPKPVPVGVKPLEPVPRAGPDTGSSEVQIAILTTKIRVLARMYEGKHGNGDKVNKRNLRLLVHRRQKLLKYMERKERGSERWTHMLEKLGLTPATWKDQIAIE
;
A
#
# COMPACT_ATOMS: atom_id res chain seq x y z
N MET A 1 46.87 -10.49 57.86
CA MET A 1 47.37 -11.57 56.97
C MET A 1 46.21 -12.47 56.59
N PRO A 2 45.83 -12.54 55.30
CA PRO A 2 44.79 -13.48 54.85
C PRO A 2 45.38 -14.88 54.57
N PRO A 3 44.58 -15.96 54.67
CA PRO A 3 45.05 -17.33 54.59
C PRO A 3 45.41 -17.74 53.16
N ARG A 4 46.52 -18.48 53.01
CA ARG A 4 46.92 -19.11 51.74
C ARG A 4 46.10 -20.38 51.54
N VAL A 5 45.14 -20.36 50.62
CA VAL A 5 44.47 -21.56 50.11
C VAL A 5 45.38 -22.20 49.07
N ALA A 6 45.73 -23.47 49.26
CA ALA A 6 46.51 -24.24 48.28
C ALA A 6 45.64 -24.58 47.07
N CYS A 7 46.04 -24.12 45.89
CA CYS A 7 45.41 -24.45 44.62
C CYS A 7 46.11 -25.67 44.01
N PRO A 8 45.41 -26.68 43.47
CA PRO A 8 46.05 -27.80 42.79
C PRO A 8 46.73 -27.31 41.50
N GLN A 9 48.01 -27.65 41.33
CA GLN A 9 48.77 -27.29 40.13
C GLN A 9 48.34 -28.17 38.96
N GLY A 10 47.81 -27.55 37.90
CA GLY A 10 47.43 -28.29 36.69
C GLY A 10 46.66 -27.54 35.61
N PHE A 11 46.15 -26.32 35.85
CA PHE A 11 45.45 -25.55 34.82
C PHE A 11 46.05 -24.16 34.66
N SER A 12 46.46 -23.82 33.44
CA SER A 12 46.90 -22.48 33.06
C SER A 12 45.73 -21.50 33.19
N LEU A 13 45.83 -20.61 34.17
CA LEU A 13 44.90 -19.49 34.34
C LEU A 13 45.18 -18.45 33.25
N ILE A 14 44.31 -18.35 32.25
CA ILE A 14 44.19 -17.13 31.44
C ILE A 14 43.53 -16.08 32.34
N THR A 15 44.31 -15.10 32.80
CA THR A 15 43.79 -13.89 33.44
C THR A 15 42.95 -13.10 32.45
N LEU A 16 41.64 -13.36 32.43
CA LEU A 16 40.65 -12.50 31.79
C LEU A 16 40.25 -11.40 32.77
N CYS A 17 40.64 -10.16 32.46
CA CYS A 17 40.17 -8.98 33.15
C CYS A 17 38.63 -8.89 33.03
N LEU A 18 37.91 -9.11 34.13
CA LEU A 18 36.47 -8.91 34.22
C LEU A 18 36.16 -7.40 34.16
N ARG A 19 35.78 -6.91 32.97
CA ARG A 19 34.96 -5.70 32.87
C ARG A 19 33.49 -6.10 33.10
N PRO A 20 32.70 -5.33 33.87
CA PRO A 20 31.27 -5.59 34.00
C PRO A 20 30.59 -5.39 32.64
N ALA A 21 30.05 -6.47 32.07
CA ALA A 21 29.30 -6.42 30.82
C ALA A 21 27.93 -5.75 31.04
N VAL A 22 27.59 -4.84 30.12
CA VAL A 22 26.27 -4.20 30.00
C VAL A 22 25.19 -5.28 29.90
N ARG A 23 24.08 -5.11 30.64
CA ARG A 23 22.93 -6.03 30.61
C ARG A 23 22.52 -6.33 29.16
N PRO A 24 22.52 -7.61 28.72
CA PRO A 24 22.13 -7.96 27.36
C PRO A 24 20.65 -7.66 27.13
N THR A 25 20.32 -7.17 25.93
CA THR A 25 18.95 -7.00 25.48
C THR A 25 18.25 -8.35 25.37
N LEU A 26 16.92 -8.39 25.44
CA LEU A 26 16.13 -9.63 25.33
C LEU A 26 16.46 -10.47 24.07
N ALA A 27 16.91 -9.82 22.99
CA ALA A 27 17.37 -10.49 21.77
C ALA A 27 18.71 -11.23 21.96
N ALA A 28 19.65 -10.65 22.72
CA ALA A 28 20.92 -11.30 23.05
C ALA A 28 20.72 -12.47 24.05
N ALA A 29 19.76 -12.34 24.98
CA ALA A 29 19.36 -13.45 25.84
C ALA A 29 18.70 -14.60 25.06
N ALA A 30 17.85 -14.29 24.06
CA ALA A 30 17.26 -15.30 23.18
C ALA A 30 18.30 -15.99 22.28
N ALA A 31 19.31 -15.25 21.79
CA ALA A 31 20.42 -15.82 21.04
C ALA A 31 21.31 -16.74 21.91
N ALA A 32 21.57 -16.34 23.17
CA ALA A 32 22.27 -17.20 24.14
C ALA A 32 21.46 -18.45 24.49
N ALA A 33 20.14 -18.34 24.65
CA ALA A 33 19.26 -19.49 24.85
C ALA A 33 19.22 -20.43 23.61
N ALA A 34 19.30 -19.88 22.40
CA ALA A 34 19.41 -20.66 21.16
C ALA A 34 20.75 -21.41 21.06
N SER A 35 21.85 -20.84 21.58
CA SER A 35 23.16 -21.53 21.65
C SER A 35 23.24 -22.65 22.68
N LEU A 36 22.26 -22.75 23.59
CA LEU A 36 22.17 -23.82 24.60
C LEU A 36 21.29 -25.00 24.15
N GLN A 37 20.70 -24.94 22.95
CA GLN A 37 20.07 -26.12 22.37
C GLN A 37 21.15 -27.10 21.90
N PRO A 38 21.04 -28.40 22.19
CA PRO A 38 21.99 -29.37 21.66
C PRO A 38 21.96 -29.26 20.14
N LEU A 39 23.13 -29.00 19.55
CA LEU A 39 23.33 -29.04 18.11
C LEU A 39 23.06 -30.48 17.66
N VAL A 40 21.80 -30.80 17.34
CA VAL A 40 21.45 -32.08 16.73
C VAL A 40 22.09 -32.05 15.36
N GLN A 41 23.30 -32.62 15.26
CA GLN A 41 23.97 -32.83 13.99
C GLN A 41 23.09 -33.75 13.17
N THR A 42 22.29 -33.19 12.27
CA THR A 42 21.57 -33.96 11.26
C THR A 42 22.61 -34.47 10.27
N ALA A 43 23.29 -35.56 10.62
CA ALA A 43 24.25 -36.21 9.74
C ALA A 43 23.50 -36.72 8.51
N SER A 44 23.68 -36.05 7.37
CA SER A 44 23.14 -36.53 6.11
C SER A 44 23.93 -37.77 5.68
N ILE A 45 23.22 -38.86 5.37
CA ILE A 45 23.83 -40.12 4.91
C ILE A 45 24.70 -39.82 3.67
N SER A 46 25.91 -40.38 3.63
CA SER A 46 26.84 -40.19 2.52
C SER A 46 26.24 -40.68 1.19
N LEU A 47 26.67 -40.10 0.07
CA LEU A 47 26.20 -40.51 -1.26
C LEU A 47 26.46 -42.00 -1.54
N LYS A 48 27.62 -42.52 -1.10
CA LYS A 48 28.00 -43.93 -1.23
C LYS A 48 27.01 -44.83 -0.50
N GLU A 49 26.63 -44.44 0.70
CA GLU A 49 25.75 -45.22 1.56
C GLU A 49 24.28 -45.14 1.14
N LYS A 50 23.84 -43.99 0.59
CA LYS A 50 22.54 -43.87 -0.12
C LYS A 50 22.46 -44.83 -1.31
N LYS A 51 23.50 -44.89 -2.15
CA LYS A 51 23.57 -45.82 -3.29
C LYS A 51 23.56 -47.28 -2.83
N ARG A 52 24.27 -47.61 -1.74
CA ARG A 52 24.24 -48.95 -1.15
C ARG A 52 22.83 -49.33 -0.69
N LYS A 53 22.14 -48.46 0.07
CA LYS A 53 20.77 -48.70 0.52
C LYS A 53 19.78 -48.89 -0.63
N ALA A 54 19.90 -48.10 -1.70
CA ALA A 54 19.06 -48.24 -2.89
C ALA A 54 19.25 -49.59 -3.61
N LYS A 55 20.46 -50.17 -3.56
CA LYS A 55 20.76 -51.48 -4.15
C LYS A 55 20.33 -52.66 -3.27
N ILE A 56 20.35 -52.51 -1.95
CA ILE A 56 19.96 -53.56 -1.00
C ILE A 56 18.48 -53.91 -1.14
N ASP A 57 17.62 -52.89 -1.27
CA ASP A 57 16.17 -53.07 -1.46
C ASP A 57 15.64 -52.12 -2.55
N PRO A 58 15.66 -52.56 -3.82
CA PRO A 58 15.21 -51.74 -4.94
C PRO A 58 13.72 -51.39 -4.87
N TYR A 59 12.86 -52.35 -4.49
CA TYR A 59 11.40 -52.15 -4.47
C TYR A 59 10.97 -51.16 -3.41
N TRP A 60 11.46 -51.30 -2.17
CA TRP A 60 11.16 -50.34 -1.10
C TRP A 60 11.72 -48.95 -1.42
N TRP A 61 12.91 -48.90 -2.03
CA TRP A 61 13.51 -47.66 -2.49
C TRP A 61 12.61 -46.96 -3.52
N GLU A 62 12.13 -47.67 -4.54
CA GLU A 62 11.20 -47.13 -5.54
C GLU A 62 9.88 -46.66 -4.93
N GLN A 63 9.24 -47.45 -4.05
CA GLN A 63 8.02 -47.06 -3.33
C GLN A 63 8.23 -45.81 -2.46
N SER A 64 9.40 -45.70 -1.82
CA SER A 64 9.79 -44.50 -1.06
C SER A 64 9.96 -43.29 -1.98
N GLN A 65 10.63 -43.47 -3.13
CA GLN A 65 10.79 -42.41 -4.13
C GLN A 65 9.44 -41.97 -4.70
N GLN A 66 8.50 -42.88 -4.96
CA GLN A 66 7.14 -42.55 -5.41
C GLN A 66 6.39 -41.69 -4.38
N ARG A 67 6.46 -42.03 -3.09
CA ARG A 67 5.88 -41.21 -2.01
C ARG A 67 6.51 -39.82 -1.93
N ILE A 68 7.84 -39.73 -2.03
CA ILE A 68 8.57 -38.46 -2.04
C ILE A 68 8.19 -37.65 -3.29
N ALA A 69 8.11 -38.27 -4.46
CA ALA A 69 7.75 -37.63 -5.72
C ALA A 69 6.33 -37.06 -5.66
N LYS A 70 5.35 -37.82 -5.14
CA LYS A 70 3.98 -37.36 -4.92
C LYS A 70 3.93 -36.17 -3.95
N ASN A 71 4.68 -36.20 -2.85
CA ASN A 71 4.75 -35.06 -1.92
C ASN A 71 5.42 -33.84 -2.59
N LYS A 72 6.51 -34.04 -3.34
CA LYS A 72 7.15 -32.96 -4.11
C LYS A 72 6.21 -32.34 -5.14
N GLN A 73 5.43 -33.15 -5.86
CA GLN A 73 4.39 -32.67 -6.76
C GLN A 73 3.36 -31.81 -6.01
N ARG A 74 2.84 -32.31 -4.89
CA ARG A 74 1.89 -31.55 -4.06
C ARG A 74 2.49 -30.25 -3.52
N GLN A 75 3.75 -30.26 -3.11
CA GLN A 75 4.45 -29.05 -2.67
C GLN A 75 4.62 -28.05 -3.80
N ALA A 76 4.91 -28.51 -5.02
CA ALA A 76 5.02 -27.64 -6.19
C ALA A 76 3.68 -26.97 -6.52
N GLU A 77 2.56 -27.70 -6.46
CA GLU A 77 1.22 -27.13 -6.61
C GLU A 77 0.92 -26.05 -5.57
N LEU A 78 1.18 -26.35 -4.28
CA LEU A 78 0.95 -25.42 -3.18
C LEU A 78 1.86 -24.18 -3.29
N ARG A 79 3.10 -24.34 -3.76
CA ARG A 79 4.00 -23.21 -4.04
C ARG A 79 3.44 -22.36 -5.15
N ALA A 80 2.99 -22.95 -6.27
CA ALA A 80 2.40 -22.19 -7.37
C ALA A 80 1.15 -21.40 -6.95
N ILE A 81 0.32 -21.94 -6.05
CA ILE A 81 -0.82 -21.21 -5.46
C ILE A 81 -0.33 -20.04 -4.61
N ARG A 82 0.61 -20.28 -3.70
CA ARG A 82 1.17 -19.24 -2.83
C ARG A 82 1.89 -18.15 -3.61
N ASP A 83 2.61 -18.49 -4.68
CA ASP A 83 3.33 -17.53 -5.50
C ASP A 83 2.37 -16.59 -6.25
N LYS A 84 1.20 -17.11 -6.68
CA LYS A 84 0.12 -16.29 -7.25
C LYS A 84 -0.47 -15.32 -6.21
N GLU A 85 -0.74 -15.80 -5.00
CA GLU A 85 -1.23 -14.96 -3.89
C GLU A 85 -0.18 -13.98 -3.37
N TRP A 86 1.11 -14.32 -3.51
CA TRP A 86 2.22 -13.49 -3.07
C TRP A 86 2.29 -12.19 -3.88
N GLY A 87 2.08 -12.26 -5.20
CA GLY A 87 2.00 -11.08 -6.07
C GLY A 87 3.33 -10.32 -6.21
N SER A 88 3.25 -9.07 -6.71
CA SER A 88 4.42 -8.23 -6.95
C SER A 88 4.86 -7.45 -5.70
N PRO A 89 6.17 -7.36 -5.38
CA PRO A 89 6.66 -6.51 -4.28
C PRO A 89 6.39 -5.01 -4.45
N VAL A 90 6.28 -4.54 -5.69
CA VAL A 90 6.05 -3.12 -6.02
C VAL A 90 4.55 -2.86 -6.18
N HIS A 91 3.87 -3.66 -6.99
CA HIS A 91 2.47 -3.43 -7.37
C HIS A 91 1.46 -4.17 -6.50
N GLY A 92 1.85 -5.24 -5.81
CA GLY A 92 0.90 -6.16 -5.20
C GLY A 92 0.09 -6.90 -6.26
N ILE A 93 -1.22 -7.02 -6.01
CA ILE A 93 -2.23 -7.47 -6.98
C ILE A 93 -3.06 -6.23 -7.35
N PRO A 94 -3.10 -5.79 -8.61
CA PRO A 94 -3.80 -4.56 -8.99
C PRO A 94 -5.31 -4.68 -8.75
N THR A 95 -5.89 -3.68 -8.08
CA THR A 95 -7.33 -3.59 -7.80
C THR A 95 -7.99 -2.46 -8.60
N PRO A 96 -9.33 -2.48 -8.78
CA PRO A 96 -10.04 -1.40 -9.46
C PRO A 96 -9.79 -0.02 -8.83
N PHE A 97 -9.66 0.04 -7.51
CA PHE A 97 -9.32 1.31 -6.83
C PHE A 97 -7.94 1.81 -7.25
N VAL A 98 -6.93 0.94 -7.27
CA VAL A 98 -5.57 1.33 -7.66
C VAL A 98 -5.51 1.70 -9.15
N GLU A 99 -6.32 1.06 -10.00
CA GLU A 99 -6.47 1.44 -11.40
C GLU A 99 -7.12 2.82 -11.60
N SER A 100 -8.17 3.11 -10.85
CA SER A 100 -8.84 4.42 -10.90
C SER A 100 -7.95 5.60 -10.51
N LEU A 101 -6.77 5.36 -9.92
CA LEU A 101 -5.82 6.43 -9.60
C LEU A 101 -5.24 7.09 -10.87
N ASP A 102 -5.25 6.39 -12.00
CA ASP A 102 -4.61 6.87 -13.23
C ASP A 102 -5.41 8.00 -13.90
N SER A 103 -6.73 7.91 -13.80
CA SER A 103 -7.72 8.91 -14.23
C SER A 103 -8.21 9.78 -13.07
N ALA A 104 -7.54 9.70 -11.91
CA ALA A 104 -7.95 10.38 -10.68
C ALA A 104 -9.43 10.16 -10.29
N GLY A 105 -10.02 9.02 -10.67
CA GLY A 105 -11.39 8.63 -10.35
C GLY A 105 -12.45 9.24 -11.26
N GLN A 106 -12.09 9.77 -12.42
CA GLN A 106 -13.06 10.33 -13.38
C GLN A 106 -13.60 9.28 -14.36
N GLU A 107 -12.80 8.26 -14.70
CA GLU A 107 -13.24 7.18 -15.59
C GLU A 107 -14.07 6.14 -14.82
N ALA A 108 -15.26 5.79 -15.35
CA ALA A 108 -16.17 4.82 -14.73
C ALA A 108 -15.79 3.36 -15.00
N MET A 109 -15.07 3.09 -16.09
CA MET A 109 -14.71 1.73 -16.52
C MET A 109 -13.20 1.63 -16.69
N SER A 110 -12.66 0.43 -16.48
CA SER A 110 -11.27 0.12 -16.74
C SER A 110 -10.96 0.21 -18.24
N ARG A 111 -9.70 0.50 -18.56
CA ARG A 111 -9.25 0.48 -19.96
C ARG A 111 -9.05 -0.98 -20.37
N VAL A 112 -9.54 -1.35 -21.56
CA VAL A 112 -9.52 -2.73 -22.13
C VAL A 112 -8.11 -3.11 -22.58
N VAL A 113 -7.14 -3.05 -21.68
CA VAL A 113 -5.75 -3.40 -21.96
C VAL A 113 -5.20 -4.14 -20.76
N ALA A 114 -5.55 -5.42 -20.63
CA ALA A 114 -4.71 -6.32 -19.85
C ALA A 114 -3.49 -6.64 -20.70
N ARG A 115 -2.31 -6.69 -20.07
CA ARG A 115 -1.10 -7.22 -20.71
C ARG A 115 -0.77 -8.54 -20.04
N ASP A 116 -0.60 -9.58 -20.85
CA ASP A 116 -0.11 -10.87 -20.38
C ASP A 116 1.32 -10.77 -19.84
N LYS A 117 1.80 -11.84 -19.20
CA LYS A 117 3.19 -11.96 -18.71
C LYS A 117 4.23 -11.73 -19.80
N ASP A 118 3.86 -11.94 -21.06
CA ASP A 118 4.70 -11.76 -22.25
C ASP A 118 4.51 -10.39 -22.94
N GLY A 119 3.70 -9.50 -22.36
CA GLY A 119 3.46 -8.15 -22.86
C GLY A 119 2.39 -8.04 -23.96
N ASN A 120 1.74 -9.16 -24.31
CA ASN A 120 0.66 -9.19 -25.31
C ASN A 120 -0.64 -8.62 -24.75
N LEU A 121 -1.41 -7.93 -25.59
CA LEU A 121 -2.73 -7.40 -25.26
C LEU A 121 -3.71 -8.57 -25.07
N VAL A 122 -4.33 -8.64 -23.91
CA VAL A 122 -5.42 -9.57 -23.61
C VAL A 122 -6.70 -8.76 -23.52
N ASP A 123 -7.73 -9.22 -24.23
CA ASP A 123 -9.08 -8.69 -24.14
C ASP A 123 -9.67 -9.02 -22.77
N ALA A 124 -9.40 -8.15 -21.79
CA ALA A 124 -10.04 -8.22 -20.49
C ALA A 124 -11.33 -7.39 -20.51
N GLU A 125 -12.43 -7.96 -20.03
CA GLU A 125 -13.70 -7.24 -19.94
C GLU A 125 -13.57 -5.98 -19.08
N PRO A 126 -14.11 -4.83 -19.54
CA PRO A 126 -14.07 -3.60 -18.77
C PRO A 126 -14.74 -3.78 -17.41
N GLN A 127 -14.00 -3.51 -16.33
CA GLN A 127 -14.48 -3.59 -14.96
C GLN A 127 -14.91 -2.20 -14.47
N PRO A 128 -15.95 -2.10 -13.63
CA PRO A 128 -16.35 -0.81 -13.03
C PRO A 128 -15.29 -0.31 -12.05
N LEU A 129 -14.93 0.96 -12.16
CA LEU A 129 -13.96 1.64 -11.29
C LEU A 129 -14.67 2.54 -10.26
N PRO A 130 -14.10 2.70 -9.04
CA PRO A 130 -14.64 3.63 -8.06
C PRO A 130 -14.36 5.08 -8.48
N THR A 131 -15.42 5.82 -8.79
CA THR A 131 -15.35 7.20 -9.27
C THR A 131 -15.45 8.25 -8.16
N SER A 132 -15.01 9.47 -8.44
CA SER A 132 -15.05 10.62 -7.53
C SER A 132 -15.37 11.90 -8.33
N PRO A 133 -16.59 12.01 -8.90
CA PRO A 133 -16.97 13.09 -9.81
C PRO A 133 -17.10 14.46 -9.12
N HIS A 134 -17.13 14.49 -7.78
CA HIS A 134 -17.19 15.73 -7.00
C HIS A 134 -15.86 16.50 -6.98
N LEU A 135 -14.74 15.83 -7.30
CA LEU A 135 -13.42 16.43 -7.29
C LEU A 135 -13.12 17.12 -8.62
N LEU A 136 -12.70 18.38 -8.55
CA LEU A 136 -12.30 19.19 -9.68
C LEU A 136 -10.81 19.55 -9.61
N ASN A 137 -10.31 20.13 -10.69
CA ASN A 137 -8.97 20.70 -10.75
C ASN A 137 -8.83 21.91 -9.81
N TYR A 138 -7.58 22.36 -9.57
CA TYR A 138 -7.25 23.48 -8.69
C TYR A 138 -7.79 23.32 -7.27
N GLN A 139 -7.87 22.07 -6.80
CA GLN A 139 -8.27 21.80 -5.44
C GLN A 139 -9.71 22.23 -5.12
N LEU A 140 -10.57 22.33 -6.12
CA LEU A 140 -11.99 22.65 -5.97
C LEU A 140 -12.87 21.40 -5.84
N THR A 141 -14.04 21.59 -5.25
CA THR A 141 -15.16 20.63 -5.33
C THR A 141 -16.26 21.18 -6.21
N ARG A 142 -17.10 20.29 -6.74
CA ARG A 142 -18.27 20.67 -7.55
C ARG A 142 -19.19 21.62 -6.79
N ASP A 143 -19.46 21.33 -5.52
CA ASP A 143 -20.32 22.16 -4.67
C ASP A 143 -19.76 23.58 -4.47
N GLU A 144 -18.44 23.71 -4.28
CA GLU A 144 -17.78 25.01 -4.16
C GLU A 144 -17.88 25.82 -5.46
N LEU A 145 -17.70 25.16 -6.61
CA LEU A 145 -17.85 25.80 -7.91
C LEU A 145 -19.29 26.27 -8.15
N GLU A 146 -20.27 25.41 -7.85
CA GLU A 146 -21.70 25.75 -8.02
C GLU A 146 -22.12 26.90 -7.10
N ARG A 147 -21.65 26.92 -5.84
CA ARG A 147 -21.88 28.05 -4.92
C ARG A 147 -21.26 29.33 -5.45
N ALA A 148 -19.99 29.28 -5.90
CA ALA A 148 -19.30 30.44 -6.44
C ALA A 148 -20.00 31.00 -7.70
N LEU A 149 -20.50 30.12 -8.57
CA LEU A 149 -21.29 30.52 -9.74
C LEU A 149 -22.62 31.18 -9.34
N ALA A 150 -23.33 30.60 -8.37
CA ALA A 150 -24.59 31.17 -7.88
C ALA A 150 -24.39 32.56 -7.25
N ASP A 151 -23.33 32.73 -6.46
CA ASP A 151 -23.00 34.01 -5.85
C ASP A 151 -22.56 35.03 -6.89
N SER A 152 -21.73 34.64 -7.86
CA SER A 152 -21.35 35.50 -8.98
C SER A 152 -22.56 35.95 -9.81
N TYR A 153 -23.51 35.05 -10.08
CA TYR A 153 -24.75 35.38 -10.79
C TYR A 153 -25.56 36.44 -10.04
N ARG A 154 -25.71 36.28 -8.72
CA ARG A 154 -26.45 37.24 -7.87
C ARG A 154 -25.78 38.61 -7.84
N LEU A 155 -24.45 38.65 -7.69
CA LEU A 155 -23.70 39.91 -7.58
C LEU A 155 -23.61 40.68 -8.90
N THR A 156 -23.57 39.97 -10.03
CA THR A 156 -23.47 40.59 -11.37
C THR A 156 -24.81 40.89 -12.02
N ARG A 157 -25.92 40.53 -11.36
CA ARG A 157 -27.27 40.76 -11.89
C ARG A 157 -27.46 42.26 -12.17
N PRO A 158 -27.93 42.65 -13.37
CA PRO A 158 -28.22 44.04 -13.70
C PRO A 158 -29.20 44.65 -12.69
N VAL A 159 -28.83 45.79 -12.11
CA VAL A 159 -29.69 46.53 -11.18
C VAL A 159 -30.71 47.33 -12.01
N PRO A 160 -32.01 47.23 -11.72
CA PRO A 160 -33.04 47.93 -12.49
C PRO A 160 -32.92 49.43 -12.27
N ASN A 161 -32.70 50.20 -13.34
CA ASN A 161 -32.77 51.65 -13.31
C ASN A 161 -34.24 52.10 -13.47
N PRO A 162 -34.76 53.01 -12.62
CA PRO A 162 -36.12 53.52 -12.74
C PRO A 162 -36.44 54.13 -14.11
N ASN A 163 -35.45 54.72 -14.78
CA ASN A 163 -35.62 55.42 -16.06
C ASN A 163 -35.52 54.52 -17.30
N GLU A 164 -35.23 53.22 -17.15
CA GLU A 164 -35.09 52.28 -18.26
C GLU A 164 -36.44 51.70 -18.73
N SER A 165 -36.61 51.57 -20.05
CA SER A 165 -37.73 50.85 -20.68
C SER A 165 -37.69 49.35 -20.32
N GLU A 166 -38.86 48.73 -20.18
CA GLU A 166 -39.01 47.30 -19.91
C GLU A 166 -38.30 46.42 -20.94
N ALA A 167 -38.32 46.83 -22.22
CA ALA A 167 -37.62 46.11 -23.30
C ALA A 167 -36.10 46.07 -23.07
N MET A 168 -35.50 47.20 -22.64
CA MET A 168 -34.08 47.27 -22.33
C MET A 168 -33.73 46.43 -21.10
N ARG A 169 -34.60 46.41 -20.09
CA ARG A 169 -34.42 45.57 -18.90
C ARG A 169 -34.40 44.08 -19.26
N LEU A 170 -35.37 43.62 -20.05
CA LEU A 170 -35.45 42.23 -20.49
C LEU A 170 -34.24 41.83 -21.35
N GLU A 171 -33.80 42.72 -22.24
CA GLU A 171 -32.61 42.49 -23.06
C GLU A 171 -31.34 42.38 -22.19
N ASN A 172 -31.16 43.28 -21.21
CA ASN A 172 -30.04 43.24 -20.28
C ASN A 172 -30.05 41.96 -19.44
N GLU A 173 -31.20 41.51 -18.96
CA GLU A 173 -31.34 40.24 -18.24
C GLU A 173 -30.99 39.05 -19.15
N ARG A 174 -31.43 39.05 -20.40
CA ARG A 174 -31.08 38.00 -21.38
C ARG A 174 -29.57 37.97 -21.63
N LEU A 175 -28.96 39.11 -21.91
CA LEU A 175 -27.51 39.22 -22.13
C LEU A 175 -26.71 38.78 -20.90
N HIS A 176 -27.18 39.12 -19.69
CA HIS A 176 -26.59 38.65 -18.44
C HIS A 176 -26.67 37.12 -18.31
N GLN A 177 -27.82 36.53 -18.60
CA GLN A 177 -28.00 35.07 -18.59
C GLN A 177 -27.08 34.37 -19.59
N GLU A 178 -26.99 34.86 -20.82
CA GLU A 178 -26.10 34.31 -21.85
C GLU A 178 -24.62 34.40 -21.44
N ARG A 179 -24.20 35.56 -20.91
CA ARG A 179 -22.84 35.75 -20.40
C ARG A 179 -22.54 34.83 -19.23
N HIS A 180 -23.49 34.66 -18.31
CA HIS A 180 -23.36 33.75 -17.18
C HIS A 180 -23.25 32.29 -17.64
N GLN A 181 -24.12 31.83 -18.55
CA GLN A 181 -24.06 30.48 -19.11
C GLN A 181 -22.72 30.22 -19.81
N LYS A 182 -22.24 31.18 -20.62
CA LYS A 182 -20.94 31.10 -21.27
C LYS A 182 -19.80 30.99 -20.25
N ALA A 183 -19.83 31.80 -19.19
CA ALA A 183 -18.84 31.76 -18.13
C ALA A 183 -18.88 30.44 -17.35
N ALA A 184 -20.08 29.93 -17.03
CA ALA A 184 -20.25 28.65 -16.34
C ALA A 184 -19.68 27.49 -17.16
N LEU A 185 -19.97 27.42 -18.46
CA LEU A 185 -19.41 26.40 -19.35
C LEU A 185 -17.88 26.51 -19.47
N ALA A 186 -17.34 27.74 -19.56
CA ALA A 186 -15.90 27.96 -19.60
C ALA A 186 -15.22 27.49 -18.30
N LEU A 187 -15.78 27.85 -17.15
CA LEU A 187 -15.26 27.46 -15.84
C LEU A 187 -15.35 25.95 -15.60
N GLN A 188 -16.45 25.31 -16.00
CA GLN A 188 -16.57 23.84 -15.96
C GLN A 188 -15.45 23.16 -16.75
N ARG A 189 -15.11 23.65 -17.95
CA ARG A 189 -14.01 23.10 -18.75
C ARG A 189 -12.62 23.34 -18.18
N ILE A 190 -12.38 24.54 -17.62
CA ILE A 190 -11.11 24.91 -16.99
C ILE A 190 -10.87 24.06 -15.73
N THR A 191 -11.93 23.86 -14.94
CA THR A 191 -11.88 23.10 -13.69
C THR A 191 -12.01 21.59 -13.89
N ALA A 192 -12.27 21.10 -15.11
CA ALA A 192 -12.37 19.68 -15.39
C ALA A 192 -11.04 18.96 -15.10
N LEU A 193 -11.10 17.90 -14.29
CA LEU A 193 -9.90 17.15 -13.88
C LEU A 193 -9.29 16.33 -15.02
N GLU A 194 -10.05 16.08 -16.09
CA GLU A 194 -9.56 15.43 -17.33
C GLU A 194 -8.46 16.24 -18.02
N ASN A 195 -8.56 17.58 -17.95
CA ASN A 195 -7.58 18.50 -18.53
C ASN A 195 -6.40 18.80 -17.59
N ALA A 196 -6.35 18.14 -16.43
CA ALA A 196 -5.43 18.50 -15.36
C ALA A 196 -4.02 17.92 -15.54
N SER A 197 -3.04 18.58 -14.94
CA SER A 197 -1.66 18.13 -14.95
C SER A 197 -1.47 16.83 -14.14
N SER A 198 -0.29 16.20 -14.25
CA SER A 198 0.05 15.05 -13.39
C SER A 198 0.15 15.44 -11.91
N GLU A 199 0.52 16.70 -11.62
CA GLU A 199 0.57 17.25 -10.27
C GLU A 199 -0.84 17.40 -9.69
N ASP A 200 -1.76 17.98 -10.45
CA ASP A 200 -3.15 18.14 -10.02
C ASP A 200 -3.85 16.80 -9.79
N ARG A 201 -3.65 15.83 -10.70
CA ARG A 201 -4.13 14.46 -10.52
C ARG A 201 -3.57 13.81 -9.26
N ARG A 202 -2.31 14.08 -8.91
CA ARG A 202 -1.72 13.64 -7.65
C ARG A 202 -2.43 14.27 -6.45
N HIS A 203 -2.73 15.57 -6.48
CA HIS A 203 -3.44 16.23 -5.39
C HIS A 203 -4.89 15.71 -5.23
N ALA A 204 -5.60 15.50 -6.33
CA ALA A 204 -6.92 14.87 -6.33
C ALA A 204 -6.86 13.45 -5.74
N ASN A 205 -5.89 12.63 -6.15
CA ASN A 205 -5.68 11.29 -5.59
C ASN A 205 -5.34 11.29 -4.09
N ILE A 206 -4.60 12.29 -3.60
CA ILE A 206 -4.33 12.43 -2.16
C ILE A 206 -5.66 12.66 -1.41
N ARG A 207 -6.55 13.51 -1.91
CA ARG A 207 -7.89 13.72 -1.33
C ARG A 207 -8.71 12.43 -1.34
N ARG A 208 -8.73 11.71 -2.47
CA ARG A 208 -9.40 10.41 -2.56
C ARG A 208 -8.87 9.42 -1.53
N CYS A 209 -7.57 9.37 -1.31
CA CYS A 209 -6.97 8.51 -0.28
C CYS A 209 -7.41 8.91 1.14
N ILE A 210 -7.51 10.21 1.41
CA ILE A 210 -7.98 10.74 2.71
C ILE A 210 -9.47 10.40 2.91
N GLU A 211 -10.30 10.58 1.88
CA GLU A 211 -11.73 10.25 1.93
C GLU A 211 -11.96 8.73 2.11
N THR A 212 -11.17 7.89 1.44
CA THR A 212 -11.41 6.43 1.44
C THR A 212 -10.78 5.69 2.62
N PHE A 213 -9.61 6.13 3.10
CA PHE A 213 -8.86 5.46 4.17
C PHE A 213 -8.76 6.29 5.45
N GLY A 214 -9.20 7.55 5.44
CA GLY A 214 -9.17 8.40 6.62
C GLY A 214 -10.02 7.81 7.73
N ARG A 215 -9.48 7.87 8.96
CA ARG A 215 -10.15 7.32 10.15
C ARG A 215 -11.47 8.01 10.46
N HIS A 216 -11.58 9.29 10.07
CA HIS A 216 -12.81 10.06 10.18
C HIS A 216 -13.99 9.49 9.35
N ALA A 217 -13.70 8.78 8.25
CA ALA A 217 -14.73 8.12 7.43
C ALA A 217 -14.88 6.64 7.78
N THR A 218 -13.74 5.94 7.96
CA THR A 218 -13.72 4.48 8.17
C THR A 218 -14.25 4.05 9.53
N ASP A 219 -14.10 4.86 10.59
CA ASP A 219 -14.66 4.57 11.92
C ASP A 219 -16.20 4.45 11.91
N ASN A 220 -16.88 5.01 10.90
CA ASN A 220 -18.35 4.99 10.81
C ASN A 220 -18.90 3.64 10.32
N PHE A 221 -18.17 2.94 9.45
CA PHE A 221 -18.66 1.71 8.80
C PHE A 221 -17.84 0.46 9.12
N LEU A 222 -16.58 0.60 9.56
CA LEU A 222 -15.74 -0.52 9.98
C LEU A 222 -15.89 -0.80 11.47
N ARG A 223 -15.85 -2.08 11.84
CA ARG A 223 -15.92 -2.48 13.24
C ARG A 223 -14.62 -2.11 13.94
N PRO A 224 -14.70 -1.54 15.16
CA PRO A 224 -13.51 -1.25 15.94
C PRO A 224 -12.83 -2.55 16.36
N LYS A 225 -11.53 -2.44 16.66
CA LYS A 225 -10.75 -3.56 17.18
C LYS A 225 -11.35 -4.06 18.51
N PRO A 226 -11.49 -5.38 18.71
CA PRO A 226 -11.99 -5.92 19.97
C PRO A 226 -11.01 -5.56 21.10
N VAL A 227 -11.58 -5.05 22.20
CA VAL A 227 -10.84 -4.74 23.42
C VAL A 227 -10.65 -6.02 24.23
N PRO A 228 -9.48 -6.23 24.89
CA PRO A 228 -9.28 -7.39 25.76
C PRO A 228 -10.35 -7.48 26.85
N VAL A 229 -10.70 -8.72 27.22
CA VAL A 229 -11.69 -9.00 28.28
C VAL A 229 -11.26 -8.31 29.58
N GLY A 230 -12.19 -7.60 30.22
CA GLY A 230 -11.96 -6.89 31.48
C GLY A 230 -11.43 -5.45 31.33
N VAL A 231 -11.12 -4.99 30.11
CA VAL A 231 -10.73 -3.60 29.86
C VAL A 231 -11.93 -2.84 29.29
N LYS A 232 -12.34 -1.76 29.97
CA LYS A 232 -13.40 -0.88 29.46
C LYS A 232 -12.88 -0.10 28.24
N PRO A 233 -13.62 -0.06 27.12
CA PRO A 233 -13.28 0.81 26.00
C PRO A 233 -13.24 2.27 26.46
N LEU A 234 -12.15 2.97 26.13
CA LEU A 234 -12.07 4.42 26.30
C LEU A 234 -12.90 5.08 25.20
N GLU A 235 -13.70 6.08 25.58
CA GLU A 235 -14.39 6.93 24.61
C GLU A 235 -13.36 7.74 23.82
N PRO A 236 -13.40 7.70 22.47
CA PRO A 236 -12.45 8.46 21.67
C PRO A 236 -12.78 9.95 21.72
N VAL A 237 -11.78 10.79 21.97
CA VAL A 237 -11.88 12.25 21.86
C VAL A 237 -12.22 12.61 20.41
N PRO A 238 -13.20 13.50 20.16
CA PRO A 238 -13.52 13.92 18.80
C PRO A 238 -12.31 14.58 18.14
N ARG A 239 -12.13 14.32 16.84
CA ARG A 239 -11.04 14.89 16.06
C ARG A 239 -11.37 16.33 15.68
N ALA A 240 -10.37 17.21 15.74
CA ALA A 240 -10.54 18.60 15.31
C ALA A 240 -10.67 18.75 13.78
N GLY A 241 -10.21 17.77 13.00
CA GLY A 241 -10.22 17.85 11.54
C GLY A 241 -10.04 16.49 10.85
N PRO A 242 -9.93 16.49 9.52
CA PRO A 242 -9.78 15.29 8.73
C PRO A 242 -8.47 14.58 9.05
N ASP A 243 -8.52 13.26 9.12
CA ASP A 243 -7.34 12.44 9.37
C ASP A 243 -6.48 12.30 8.10
N THR A 244 -5.30 12.91 8.14
CA THR A 244 -4.31 12.88 7.05
C THR A 244 -3.04 12.12 7.43
N GLY A 245 -2.91 11.75 8.70
CA GLY A 245 -1.67 11.24 9.30
C GLY A 245 -1.69 9.75 9.63
N SER A 246 -2.83 9.08 9.54
CA SER A 246 -2.90 7.63 9.79
C SER A 246 -2.00 6.82 8.85
N SER A 247 -1.56 5.66 9.34
CA SER A 247 -0.73 4.75 8.55
C SER A 247 -1.44 4.29 7.28
N GLU A 248 -2.77 4.12 7.33
CA GLU A 248 -3.60 3.74 6.17
C GLU A 248 -3.51 4.78 5.05
N VAL A 249 -3.78 6.05 5.39
CA VAL A 249 -3.71 7.18 4.44
C VAL A 249 -2.29 7.35 3.90
N GLN A 250 -1.27 7.25 4.76
CA GLN A 250 0.12 7.33 4.31
C GLN A 250 0.50 6.21 3.33
N ILE A 251 0.07 4.97 3.60
CA ILE A 251 0.32 3.81 2.73
C ILE A 251 -0.42 3.97 1.39
N ALA A 252 -1.66 4.47 1.41
CA ALA A 252 -2.43 4.76 0.21
C ALA A 252 -1.74 5.82 -0.66
N ILE A 253 -1.32 6.94 -0.07
CA ILE A 253 -0.57 8.01 -0.77
C ILE A 253 0.78 7.50 -1.30
N LEU A 254 1.47 6.65 -0.57
CA LEU A 254 2.71 6.03 -1.08
C LEU A 254 2.41 5.11 -2.26
N THR A 255 1.31 4.36 -2.22
CA THR A 255 0.89 3.48 -3.30
C THR A 255 0.56 4.27 -4.57
N THR A 256 -0.10 5.43 -4.45
CA THR A 256 -0.35 6.31 -5.61
C THR A 256 0.95 6.82 -6.23
N LYS A 257 1.91 7.27 -5.40
CA LYS A 257 3.23 7.73 -5.86
C LYS A 257 4.06 6.61 -6.50
N ILE A 258 4.06 5.43 -5.89
CA ILE A 258 4.75 4.24 -6.40
C ILE A 258 4.17 3.87 -7.76
N ARG A 259 2.85 3.86 -7.92
CA ARG A 259 2.19 3.54 -9.20
C ARG A 259 2.61 4.50 -10.32
N VAL A 260 2.60 5.81 -10.05
CA VAL A 260 3.01 6.81 -11.04
C VAL A 260 4.47 6.61 -11.46
N LEU A 261 5.38 6.45 -10.50
CA LEU A 261 6.81 6.27 -10.81
C LEU A 261 7.11 4.93 -11.47
N ALA A 262 6.45 3.84 -11.04
CA ALA A 262 6.62 2.53 -11.63
C ALA A 262 6.18 2.52 -13.10
N ARG A 263 5.05 3.17 -13.43
CA ARG A 263 4.59 3.33 -14.81
C ARG A 263 5.55 4.17 -15.67
N MET A 264 6.12 5.22 -15.11
CA MET A 264 7.15 6.01 -15.79
C MET A 264 8.39 5.14 -16.10
N TYR A 265 8.77 4.28 -15.15
CA TYR A 265 9.91 3.37 -15.31
C TYR A 265 9.65 2.24 -16.32
N GLU A 266 8.43 1.68 -16.33
CA GLU A 266 7.98 0.68 -17.31
C GLU A 266 7.78 1.27 -18.73
N GLY A 267 7.76 2.60 -18.85
CA GLY A 267 7.65 3.29 -20.13
C GLY A 267 8.92 3.24 -20.97
N LYS A 268 8.80 3.60 -22.26
CA LYS A 268 9.89 3.53 -23.27
C LYS A 268 11.20 4.21 -22.85
N HIS A 269 11.13 5.27 -22.03
CA HIS A 269 12.29 6.08 -21.63
C HIS A 269 12.70 5.88 -20.16
N GLY A 270 12.06 4.97 -19.43
CA GLY A 270 12.23 4.83 -17.98
C GLY A 270 13.57 4.24 -17.54
N ASN A 271 14.17 3.37 -18.35
CA ASN A 271 15.39 2.63 -18.01
C ASN A 271 16.63 3.51 -17.78
N GLY A 272 16.66 4.71 -18.37
CA GLY A 272 17.78 5.67 -18.21
C GLY A 272 17.75 6.46 -16.91
N ASP A 273 16.60 6.54 -16.24
CA ASP A 273 16.40 7.41 -15.07
C ASP A 273 16.79 6.72 -13.76
N LYS A 274 18.09 6.74 -13.48
CA LYS A 274 18.69 6.13 -12.27
C LYS A 274 18.25 6.83 -10.98
N VAL A 275 17.96 8.13 -11.03
CA VAL A 275 17.55 8.90 -9.84
C VAL A 275 16.14 8.50 -9.43
N ASN A 276 15.22 8.43 -10.38
CA ASN A 276 13.85 8.01 -10.08
C ASN A 276 13.73 6.53 -9.73
N LYS A 277 14.62 5.67 -10.24
CA LYS A 277 14.76 4.29 -9.75
C LYS A 277 15.11 4.22 -8.26
N ARG A 278 16.04 5.06 -7.79
CA ARG A 278 16.35 5.21 -6.36
C ARG A 278 15.12 5.73 -5.59
N ASN A 279 14.42 6.72 -6.11
CA ASN A 279 13.23 7.29 -5.47
C ASN A 279 12.10 6.27 -5.31
N LEU A 280 11.84 5.47 -6.36
CA LEU A 280 10.89 4.35 -6.32
C LEU A 280 11.25 3.37 -5.20
N ARG A 281 12.52 2.95 -5.11
CA ARG A 281 13.01 2.08 -4.04
C ARG A 281 12.79 2.66 -2.65
N LEU A 282 13.08 3.94 -2.46
CA LEU A 282 12.87 4.64 -1.18
C LEU A 282 11.38 4.67 -0.79
N LEU A 283 10.47 4.91 -1.75
CA LEU A 283 9.03 4.91 -1.50
C LEU A 283 8.51 3.53 -1.13
N VAL A 284 8.93 2.49 -1.86
CA VAL A 284 8.54 1.10 -1.60
C VAL A 284 9.02 0.66 -0.22
N HIS A 285 10.28 0.95 0.14
CA HIS A 285 10.81 0.62 1.48
C HIS A 285 10.14 1.44 2.59
N ARG A 286 9.79 2.71 2.34
CA ARG A 286 9.00 3.51 3.29
C ARG A 286 7.62 2.90 3.52
N ARG A 287 6.94 2.46 2.46
CA ARG A 287 5.65 1.75 2.54
C ARG A 287 5.79 0.45 3.30
N GLN A 288 6.82 -0.35 3.03
CA GLN A 288 7.13 -1.59 3.76
C GLN A 288 7.27 -1.35 5.27
N LYS A 289 7.99 -0.30 5.69
CA LYS A 289 8.13 0.04 7.12
C LYS A 289 6.79 0.37 7.77
N LEU A 290 5.93 1.13 7.08
CA LEU A 290 4.60 1.47 7.56
C LEU A 290 3.69 0.23 7.66
N LEU A 291 3.72 -0.66 6.66
CA LEU A 291 2.97 -1.91 6.67
C LEU A 291 3.41 -2.81 7.84
N LYS A 292 4.72 -3.00 8.07
CA LYS A 292 5.25 -3.75 9.23
C LYS A 292 4.87 -3.11 10.57
N TYR A 293 4.75 -1.79 10.62
CA TYR A 293 4.28 -1.10 11.82
C TYR A 293 2.79 -1.36 12.05
N MET A 294 1.98 -1.15 11.02
CA MET A 294 0.52 -1.27 11.09
C MET A 294 0.08 -2.71 11.35
N GLU A 295 0.70 -3.71 10.72
CA GLU A 295 0.44 -5.14 10.97
C GLU A 295 0.59 -5.49 12.47
N ARG A 296 1.67 -5.01 13.11
CA ARG A 296 1.91 -5.23 14.55
C ARG A 296 0.92 -4.50 15.45
N LYS A 297 0.46 -3.31 15.04
CA LYS A 297 -0.44 -2.46 15.85
C LYS A 297 -1.89 -2.89 15.74
N GLU A 298 -2.37 -3.07 14.52
CA GLU A 298 -3.75 -3.42 14.21
C GLU A 298 -4.04 -4.90 14.54
N ARG A 299 -3.04 -5.80 14.39
CA ARG A 299 -3.18 -7.25 14.63
C ARG A 299 -4.33 -7.89 13.83
N GLY A 300 -4.50 -7.48 12.57
CA GLY A 300 -5.56 -8.01 11.71
C GLY A 300 -6.95 -7.45 11.98
N SER A 301 -7.04 -6.18 12.40
CA SER A 301 -8.33 -5.48 12.49
C SER A 301 -8.99 -5.37 11.11
N GLU A 302 -10.32 -5.17 11.08
CA GLU A 302 -11.07 -5.00 9.83
C GLU A 302 -10.58 -3.80 9.00
N ARG A 303 -10.01 -2.79 9.67
CA ARG A 303 -9.34 -1.65 9.02
C ARG A 303 -8.11 -2.04 8.24
N TRP A 304 -7.29 -2.93 8.81
CA TRP A 304 -6.11 -3.45 8.14
C TRP A 304 -6.51 -4.28 6.92
N THR A 305 -7.49 -5.17 7.05
CA THR A 305 -7.97 -6.00 5.93
C THR A 305 -8.60 -5.15 4.83
N HIS A 306 -9.48 -4.20 5.17
CA HIS A 306 -10.08 -3.27 4.22
C HIS A 306 -9.02 -2.48 3.43
N MET A 307 -7.95 -2.01 4.10
CA MET A 307 -6.85 -1.34 3.41
C MET A 307 -6.11 -2.27 2.44
N LEU A 308 -5.77 -3.49 2.87
CA LEU A 308 -5.07 -4.46 2.02
C LEU A 308 -5.90 -4.85 0.80
N GLU A 309 -7.19 -5.14 0.99
CA GLU A 309 -8.12 -5.54 -0.07
C GLU A 309 -8.33 -4.41 -1.07
N LYS A 310 -8.53 -3.18 -0.61
CA LYS A 310 -8.81 -2.04 -1.48
C LYS A 310 -7.57 -1.58 -2.25
N LEU A 311 -6.39 -1.59 -1.62
CA LEU A 311 -5.12 -1.24 -2.28
C LEU A 311 -4.43 -2.42 -2.98
N GLY A 312 -4.91 -3.66 -2.81
CA GLY A 312 -4.30 -4.83 -3.41
C GLY A 312 -2.91 -5.18 -2.86
N LEU A 313 -2.64 -4.83 -1.61
CA LEU A 313 -1.33 -5.01 -0.99
C LEU A 313 -1.18 -6.44 -0.49
N THR A 314 -0.22 -7.16 -1.05
CA THR A 314 0.08 -8.55 -0.70
C THR A 314 1.29 -8.65 0.24
N PRO A 315 1.48 -9.79 0.92
CA PRO A 315 2.63 -10.03 1.78
C PRO A 315 4.00 -9.74 1.14
N ALA A 316 4.13 -9.88 -0.18
CA ALA A 316 5.34 -9.51 -0.93
C ALA A 316 5.77 -8.06 -0.72
N THR A 317 4.81 -7.17 -0.49
CA THR A 317 5.06 -5.73 -0.36
C THR A 317 5.59 -5.33 1.03
N TRP A 318 5.60 -6.24 2.02
CA TRP A 318 6.19 -5.93 3.32
C TRP A 318 6.96 -7.04 4.03
N LYS A 319 6.66 -8.33 3.86
CA LYS A 319 7.28 -9.39 4.69
C LYS A 319 8.77 -9.55 4.39
N ASP A 320 9.10 -9.84 3.13
CA ASP A 320 10.46 -10.16 2.70
C ASP A 320 11.26 -8.91 2.30
N GLN A 321 12.55 -9.12 2.03
CA GLN A 321 13.41 -8.05 1.53
C GLN A 321 13.00 -7.69 0.09
N ILE A 322 12.69 -6.41 -0.13
CA ILE A 322 12.29 -5.93 -1.46
C ILE A 322 13.55 -5.50 -2.21
N ALA A 323 13.89 -6.25 -3.25
CA ALA A 323 14.87 -5.86 -4.25
C ALA A 323 14.13 -5.32 -5.49
N ILE A 324 14.57 -4.17 -5.99
CA ILE A 324 14.08 -3.58 -7.25
C ILE A 324 15.29 -3.57 -8.18
N GLU A 325 15.24 -4.38 -9.22
CA GLU A 325 16.35 -4.57 -10.17
C GLU A 325 16.42 -3.52 -11.26
#